data_AF-A0A2E3FQE4-F1
#
_entry.id   AF-A0A2E3FQE4-F1
#
_cell.length_a   1.000
_cell.length_b   1.000
_cell.length_c   1.000
_cell.angle_alpha   90.00
_cell.angle_beta   90.00
_cell.angle_gamma   90.00
#
_symmetry.space_group_name_H-M   'P 1'
#
loop_
_entity.id
_entity.type
_entity.pdbx_description
1 polymer ?
#
loop_
_entity_poly.entity_id
_entity_poly.type
_entity_poly.pdbx_seq_one_letter_code
_entity_poly.pdbx_strand_id
1 'polypeptide(L)' 'MLDDGSDELFAGFWPFMRRFLLAFLPLWVFLLGYAAGLNVIIAAIIAGLSVSSVAVFEKIKLKQRLEKENADNNVIKE' A
#
# COMPACT_ATOMS: atom_id res chain seq x y z
N MET A 1 21.37 -24.18 3.84
CA MET A 1 19.98 -24.39 3.36
C MET A 1 19.05 -24.06 4.50
N LEU A 2 18.80 -22.77 4.72
CA LEU A 2 17.88 -22.21 5.72
C LEU A 2 17.08 -21.09 5.05
N ASP A 3 16.55 -21.33 3.86
CA ASP A 3 16.14 -20.25 2.96
C ASP A 3 14.90 -20.58 2.14
N ASP A 4 13.82 -21.08 2.74
CA ASP A 4 12.58 -21.20 1.95
C ASP A 4 11.28 -21.18 2.77
N GLY A 5 11.30 -21.68 4.01
CA GLY A 5 10.08 -21.69 4.83
C GLY A 5 9.60 -20.31 5.28
N SER A 6 10.53 -19.36 5.51
CA SER A 6 10.18 -17.99 5.88
C SER A 6 9.62 -17.22 4.70
N ASP A 7 10.20 -17.36 3.51
CA ASP A 7 9.79 -16.60 2.33
C ASP A 7 8.41 -17.02 1.83
N GLU A 8 8.04 -18.30 1.96
CA GLU A 8 6.70 -18.79 1.62
C GLU A 8 5.62 -18.33 2.63
N LEU A 9 5.96 -18.25 3.92
CA LEU A 9 5.09 -17.65 4.94
C LEU A 9 4.95 -16.14 4.76
N PHE A 10 6.05 -15.45 4.46
CA PHE A 10 6.04 -14.02 4.17
C PHE A 10 5.31 -13.72 2.86
N ALA A 11 5.35 -14.58 1.85
CA ALA A 11 4.59 -14.40 0.61
C ALA A 11 3.07 -14.37 0.86
N GLY A 12 2.56 -15.23 1.74
CA GLY A 12 1.16 -15.22 2.17
C GLY A 12 0.82 -14.07 3.14
N PHE A 13 1.77 -13.69 3.99
CA PHE A 13 1.60 -12.63 5.00
C PHE A 13 1.74 -11.20 4.44
N TRP A 14 2.57 -11.02 3.41
CA TRP A 14 2.85 -9.75 2.73
C TRP A 14 1.61 -8.99 2.26
N PRO A 15 0.61 -9.60 1.59
CA PRO A 15 -0.61 -8.89 1.19
C PRO A 15 -1.42 -8.39 2.39
N PHE A 16 -1.42 -9.12 3.51
CA PHE A 16 -2.09 -8.71 4.75
C PHE A 16 -1.34 -7.57 5.43
N MET A 17 -0.03 -7.73 5.65
CA MET A 17 0.82 -6.68 6.21
C MET A 17 0.75 -5.39 5.41
N ARG A 18 0.74 -5.49 4.09
CA ARG A 18 0.64 -4.31 3.21
C ARG A 18 -0.66 -3.54 3.41
N ARG A 19 -1.80 -4.22 3.58
CA ARG A 19 -3.08 -3.56 3.87
C ARG A 19 -3.05 -2.87 5.22
N PHE A 20 -2.48 -3.53 6.23
CA PHE A 20 -2.35 -2.97 7.57
C PHE A 20 -1.44 -1.73 7.56
N LEU A 21 -0.29 -1.80 6.88
CA LEU A 21 0.66 -0.69 6.77
C LEU A 21 0.04 0.53 6.07
N LEU A 22 -0.70 0.32 4.98
CA LEU A 22 -1.36 1.39 4.24
C LEU A 22 -2.54 2.00 5.03
N ALA A 23 -3.33 1.18 5.73
CA ALA A 23 -4.43 1.66 6.55
C ALA A 23 -3.95 2.47 7.76
N PHE A 24 -2.80 2.09 8.34
CA PHE A 24 -2.21 2.81 9.47
C PHE A 24 -1.36 4.01 9.04
N LEU A 25 -0.96 4.12 7.78
CA LEU A 25 -0.15 5.24 7.27
C LEU A 25 -0.65 6.65 7.68
N PRO A 26 -1.96 7.00 7.52
CA PRO A 26 -2.45 8.30 7.97
C PRO A 26 -2.39 8.48 9.49
N LEU A 27 -2.56 7.39 10.26
CA LEU A 27 -2.40 7.41 11.72
C LEU A 27 -0.95 7.73 12.11
N TRP A 28 0.03 7.14 11.42
CA TRP A 28 1.45 7.42 11.63
C TRP A 28 1.81 8.87 11.31
N VAL A 29 1.31 9.39 10.18
CA VAL A 29 1.53 10.80 9.78
C VAL A 29 0.91 11.76 10.78
N PHE A 30 -0.28 11.44 11.30
CA PHE A 30 -0.92 12.22 12.35
C PHE A 30 -0.12 12.19 13.66
N LEU A 31 0.31 11.01 14.12
CA LEU A 31 1.12 10.86 15.34
C LEU A 31 2.46 11.59 15.23
N LEU A 32 3.14 11.51 14.08
CA LEU A 32 4.39 12.23 13.83
C LEU A 32 4.17 13.75 13.86
N GLY A 33 3.09 14.23 13.24
CA GLY A 33 2.75 15.65 13.29
C GLY A 33 2.44 16.13 14.70
N TYR A 34 1.69 15.33 15.47
CA TYR A 34 1.39 15.60 16.86
C TYR A 34 2.66 15.60 17.74
N ALA A 35 3.54 14.60 17.57
CA ALA A 35 4.81 14.49 18.30
C ALA A 35 5.79 15.62 17.96
N ALA A 36 5.72 16.16 16.73
CA ALA A 36 6.51 17.32 16.31
C ALA A 36 5.97 18.66 16.87
N GLY A 37 4.90 18.64 17.66
CA GLY A 37 4.29 19.84 18.24
C GLY A 37 3.48 20.67 17.24
N LEU A 38 3.12 20.11 16.08
CA LEU A 38 2.25 20.79 15.14
C LEU A 38 0.84 20.91 15.70
N ASN A 39 0.17 22.01 15.36
CA ASN A 39 -1.23 22.19 15.70
C ASN A 39 -2.06 21.04 15.09
N VAL A 40 -2.95 20.46 15.89
CA VAL A 40 -3.75 19.27 15.58
C VAL A 40 -4.47 19.40 14.24
N ILE A 41 -4.90 20.62 13.88
CA ILE A 41 -5.58 20.92 12.61
C ILE A 41 -4.64 20.72 11.42
N ILE A 42 -3.39 21.19 11.50
CA ILE A 42 -2.40 21.07 10.44
C ILE A 42 -1.97 19.60 10.29
N ALA A 43 -1.76 18.91 11.42
CA ALA A 43 -1.45 17.49 11.43
C ALA A 43 -2.58 16.65 10.78
N ALA A 44 -3.85 16.99 11.05
CA ALA A 44 -5.00 16.32 10.46
C ALA A 44 -5.12 16.55 8.93
N ILE A 45 -4.82 17.76 8.44
CA ILE A 45 -4.82 18.05 7.00
C ILE A 45 -3.74 17.23 6.28
N ILE A 46 -2.54 17.17 6.83
CA ILE A 46 -1.42 16.41 6.25
C ILE A 46 -1.72 14.90 6.30
N ALA A 47 -2.29 14.40 7.40
CA ALA A 47 -2.73 13.02 7.52
C ALA A 47 -3.83 12.68 6.50
N GLY A 48 -4.80 13.57 6.29
CA GLY A 48 -5.85 13.43 5.28
C GLY A 48 -5.31 13.42 3.85
N LEU A 49 -4.32 14.27 3.55
CA LEU A 49 -3.63 14.26 2.25
C LEU A 49 -2.88 12.94 2.01
N SER A 50 -2.31 12.34 3.04
CA SER A 50 -1.64 11.04 2.96
C SER A 50 -2.61 9.92 2.53
N VAL A 51 -3.88 9.98 2.93
CA VAL A 51 -4.93 9.03 2.48
C VAL A 51 -5.13 9.08 0.96
N SER A 52 -5.06 10.28 0.36
CA SER A 52 -5.21 10.47 -1.08
C SER A 52 -4.09 9.75 -1.86
N SER A 53 -2.86 9.80 -1.36
CA SER A 53 -1.72 9.10 -1.97
C SER A 53 -1.91 7.57 -1.99
N VAL A 54 -2.52 7.00 -0.96
CA VAL A 54 -2.82 5.56 -0.90
C VAL A 54 -3.81 5.15 -1.99
N ALA A 55 -4.86 5.94 -2.22
CA ALA A 55 -5.87 5.66 -3.26
C ALA A 55 -5.28 5.68 -4.68
N VAL A 56 -4.34 6.59 -4.94
CA VAL A 56 -3.61 6.63 -6.22
C VAL A 56 -2.75 5.38 -6.40
N PHE A 57 -2.08 4.94 -5.34
CA PHE A 57 -1.23 3.73 -5.38
C PHE A 57 -2.05 2.46 -5.66
N GLU A 58 -3.25 2.35 -5.11
CA GLU A 58 -4.16 1.24 -5.41
C GLU A 58 -4.62 1.26 -6.87
N LYS A 59 -4.98 2.43 -7.41
CA LYS A 59 -5.36 2.57 -8.82
C LYS A 59 -4.25 2.18 -9.79
N ILE A 60 -3.00 2.56 -9.50
CA ILE A 60 -1.86 2.18 -10.35
C ILE A 60 -1.64 0.67 -10.31
N LYS A 61 -1.72 0.05 -9.13
CA LYS A 61 -1.55 -1.41 -9.00
C LYS A 61 -2.67 -2.19 -9.68
N LEU A 62 -3.90 -1.67 -9.64
CA LEU A 62 -5.04 -2.23 -10.38
C LEU A 62 -4.80 -2.17 -11.90
N LYS A 63 -4.34 -1.03 -12.42
CA LYS A 63 -3.97 -0.90 -13.83
C LYS A 63 -2.91 -1.92 -14.26
N GLN A 64 -1.85 -2.10 -13.47
CA GLN A 64 -0.80 -3.09 -13.77
C GLN A 64 -1.32 -4.53 -13.80
N ARG A 65 -2.29 -4.88 -12.93
CA ARG A 65 -2.93 -6.20 -12.97
C ARG A 65 -3.79 -6.38 -14.21
N LEU A 66 -4.55 -5.35 -14.57
CA LEU A 66 -5.46 -5.34 -15.71
C LEU A 66 -4.70 -5.37 -17.05
N GLU A 67 -3.54 -4.73 -17.13
CA GLU A 67 -2.62 -4.79 -18.27
C GLU A 67 -1.96 -6.17 -18.40
N LYS A 68 -1.51 -6.79 -17.30
CA LYS A 68 -1.00 -8.17 -17.32
C LYS A 68 -2.05 -9.17 -17.79
N GLU A 69 -3.28 -9.04 -17.33
CA GLU A 69 -4.39 -9.91 -17.73
C GLU A 69 -4.76 -9.72 -19.21
N ASN A 70 -4.74 -8.49 -19.73
CA ASN A 70 -4.97 -8.25 -21.16
C ASN A 70 -3.83 -8.80 -22.04
N ALA A 71 -2.57 -8.69 -21.60
CA ALA A 71 -1.43 -9.22 -22.34
C ALA A 71 -1.46 -10.76 -22.41
N ASP A 72 -1.81 -11.43 -21.32
CA ASP A 72 -1.96 -12.89 -21.23
C ASP A 72 -3.14 -13.39 -22.11
N ASN A 73 -4.27 -12.67 -22.11
CA ASN A 73 -5.40 -13.01 -22.98
C ASN A 73 -5.15 -12.78 -24.47
N ASN A 74 -4.14 -11.97 -24.84
CA ASN A 74 -3.79 -11.71 -26.23
C ASN A 74 -2.90 -12.83 -26.82
N VAL A 75 -2.03 -13.44 -26.02
CA VAL A 75 -1.16 -14.55 -26.46
C VAL A 75 -1.88 -15.90 -26.59
N ILE A 76 -3.09 -16.05 -26.04
CA ILE A 76 -3.91 -17.27 -26.18
C ILE A 76 -4.79 -17.21 -27.45
N LYS A 77 -4.87 -16.04 -28.11
CA LYS A 77 -5.72 -15.83 -29.29
C LYS A 77 -4.97 -15.88 -30.63
N GLU A 78 -3.64 -15.98 -30.63
CA GLU A 78 -2.83 -16.29 -31.83
C GLU A 78 -2.61 -17.80 -32.01
#